data_AF-A0A847IXZ2-F1
#
_entry.id   AF-A0A847IXZ2-F1
#
_cell.length_a   1.000
_cell.length_b   1.000
_cell.length_c   1.000
_cell.angle_alpha   90.00
_cell.angle_beta   90.00
_cell.angle_gamma   90.00
#
_symmetry.space_group_name_H-M   'P 1'
#
loop_
_entity.id
_entity.type
_entity.pdbx_description
1 polymer ?
#
loop_
_entity_poly.entity_id
_entity_poly.type
_entity_poly.pdbx_seq_one_letter_code
_entity_poly.pdbx_strand_id
1 'polypeptide(L)' 'SVKIPQVNFRIRCSKGTYIRALANDFGKALNSGAYLSSLCRSAIGHFKLEEALSINEFKERYKNPEEEW' A
#
# COMPACT_ATOMS: atom_id res chain seq x y z
N SER A 1 -17.47 -20.18 13.43
CA SER A 1 -17.08 -19.25 12.35
C SER A 1 -16.13 -19.96 11.40
N VAL A 2 -16.10 -19.61 10.12
CA VAL A 2 -15.17 -20.19 9.14
C VAL A 2 -13.96 -19.28 8.99
N LYS A 3 -12.74 -19.83 9.04
CA LYS A 3 -11.50 -19.09 8.81
C LYS A 3 -11.12 -19.19 7.33
N ILE A 4 -11.08 -18.05 6.65
CA ILE A 4 -10.69 -17.94 5.25
C ILE A 4 -9.14 -17.91 5.17
N PRO A 5 -8.50 -18.61 4.21
CA PRO A 5 -7.05 -18.50 4.00
C PRO A 5 -6.64 -17.08 3.60
N GLN A 6 -5.45 -16.66 4.02
CA GLN A 6 -4.87 -15.37 3.65
C GLN A 6 -3.53 -15.57 2.94
N VAL A 7 -3.30 -14.74 1.91
CA VAL A 7 -2.08 -14.75 1.11
C VAL A 7 -1.51 -13.33 1.08
N ASN A 8 -0.23 -13.20 1.44
CA ASN A 8 0.50 -11.94 1.34
C ASN A 8 1.51 -12.05 0.18
N PHE A 9 1.54 -11.03 -0.68
CA PHE A 9 2.50 -10.97 -1.77
C PHE A 9 3.00 -9.54 -1.97
N ARG A 10 4.16 -9.40 -2.62
CA ARG A 10 4.73 -8.12 -3.04
C ARG A 10 4.80 -8.10 -4.56
N ILE A 11 4.46 -6.96 -5.16
CA ILE A 11 4.49 -6.79 -6.61
C ILE A 11 5.16 -5.47 -6.98
N ARG A 12 5.96 -5.49 -8.05
CA ARG A 12 6.38 -4.30 -8.78
C ARG A 12 5.52 -4.20 -10.03
N CYS A 13 4.90 -3.04 -10.24
CA CYS A 13 3.99 -2.84 -11.36
C CYS A 13 4.16 -1.43 -11.95
N SER A 14 3.77 -1.26 -13.21
CA SER A 14 3.73 0.06 -13.85
C SER A 14 2.55 0.90 -13.32
N LYS A 15 2.57 2.20 -13.65
CA LYS A 15 1.43 3.10 -13.40
C LYS A 15 0.14 2.52 -13.98
N GLY A 16 -0.99 2.77 -13.31
CA GLY A 16 -2.32 2.33 -13.74
C GLY A 16 -2.67 0.88 -13.40
N THR A 17 -1.77 0.11 -12.79
CA THR A 17 -2.07 -1.28 -12.39
C THR A 17 -3.09 -1.30 -11.25
N TYR A 18 -4.21 -1.98 -11.46
CA TYR A 18 -5.29 -2.07 -10.47
C TYR A 18 -5.16 -3.33 -9.61
N ILE A 19 -4.51 -3.22 -8.45
CA ILE A 19 -4.21 -4.36 -7.56
C ILE A 19 -5.45 -5.13 -7.12
N ARG A 20 -6.61 -4.47 -7.03
CA ARG A 20 -7.89 -5.13 -6.73
C ARG A 20 -8.34 -6.09 -7.85
N ALA A 21 -8.14 -5.72 -9.12
CA ALA A 21 -8.44 -6.61 -10.24
C ALA A 21 -7.51 -7.82 -10.23
N LEU A 22 -6.22 -7.60 -9.92
CA LEU A 22 -5.25 -8.69 -9.79
C LEU A 22 -5.66 -9.70 -8.71
N ALA A 23 -6.12 -9.23 -7.54
CA ALA A 23 -6.62 -10.12 -6.49
C ALA A 23 -7.83 -10.97 -6.97
N ASN A 24 -8.76 -10.35 -7.70
CA ASN A 24 -9.88 -11.05 -8.32
C ASN A 24 -9.43 -12.10 -9.33
N ASP A 25 -8.44 -11.77 -10.17
CA ASP A 25 -7.92 -12.68 -11.19
C ASP A 25 -7.15 -13.85 -10.57
N PHE A 26 -6.45 -13.64 -9.44
CA PHE A 26 -5.89 -14.74 -8.64
C PHE A 26 -6.97 -15.67 -8.08
N GLY A 27 -8.09 -15.12 -7.59
CA GLY A 27 -9.23 -15.93 -7.17
C GLY A 27 -9.72 -16.83 -8.30
N LYS A 28 -9.99 -16.24 -9.47
CA LYS A 28 -10.42 -16.97 -10.67
C LYS A 28 -9.43 -18.07 -11.05
N ALA A 29 -8.13 -17.77 -11.08
CA ALA A 29 -7.09 -18.73 -11.44
C ALA A 29 -6.99 -19.92 -10.46
N LEU A 30 -7.33 -19.70 -9.18
CA LEU A 30 -7.40 -20.74 -8.15
C LEU A 30 -8.75 -21.49 -8.16
N ASN A 31 -9.65 -21.21 -9.10
CA ASN A 31 -11.04 -21.70 -9.11
C ASN A 31 -11.79 -21.42 -7.80
N SER A 32 -11.49 -20.27 -7.17
CA SER A 32 -12.13 -19.80 -5.94
C SER A 32 -12.42 -18.29 -6.02
N GLY A 33 -12.94 -17.70 -4.93
CA GLY A 33 -13.06 -16.25 -4.79
C GLY A 33 -11.86 -15.68 -4.04
N ALA A 34 -11.40 -14.49 -4.44
CA ALA A 34 -10.43 -13.72 -3.68
C ALA A 34 -10.72 -12.23 -3.77
N TYR A 35 -10.38 -11.50 -2.73
CA TYR A 35 -10.49 -10.05 -2.66
C TYR A 35 -9.29 -9.47 -1.92
N LEU A 36 -9.00 -8.20 -2.17
CA LEU A 36 -7.92 -7.50 -1.51
C LEU A 36 -8.35 -7.09 -0.09
N SER A 37 -7.70 -7.65 0.93
CA SER A 37 -7.99 -7.35 2.34
C SER A 37 -7.18 -6.18 2.89
N SER A 38 -5.94 -6.00 2.41
CA SER A 38 -5.05 -4.91 2.81
C SER A 38 -4.10 -4.57 1.66
N LEU A 39 -3.69 -3.31 1.59
CA LEU A 39 -2.74 -2.82 0.59
C LEU A 39 -1.81 -1.79 1.21
N CYS A 40 -0.51 -1.98 1.03
CA CYS A 40 0.51 -1.01 1.36
C CYS A 40 1.37 -0.73 0.14
N ARG A 41 1.49 0.54 -0.23
CA ARG A 41 2.37 0.97 -1.32
C ARG A 41 3.74 1.30 -0.73
N SER A 42 4.72 0.42 -0.96
CA SER A 42 6.06 0.56 -0.40
C SER A 42 6.98 1.51 -1.19
N ALA A 43 6.68 1.81 -2.44
CA ALA A 43 7.47 2.74 -3.24
C ALA A 43 6.68 3.38 -4.40
N ILE A 44 7.14 4.56 -4.85
CA ILE A 44 6.72 5.25 -6.06
C ILE A 44 7.98 5.78 -6.76
N GLY A 45 8.40 5.13 -7.84
CA GLY A 45 9.68 5.48 -8.47
C GLY A 45 10.83 5.38 -7.46
N HIS A 46 11.51 6.51 -7.21
CA HIS A 46 12.61 6.58 -6.26
C HIS A 46 12.17 6.81 -4.80
N PHE A 47 10.93 7.22 -4.56
CA PHE A 47 10.42 7.47 -3.21
C PHE A 47 10.05 6.15 -2.53
N LYS A 48 10.60 5.91 -1.34
CA LYS A 48 10.28 4.73 -0.55
C LYS A 48 9.44 5.07 0.67
N LEU A 49 8.63 4.12 1.11
CA LEU A 49 7.83 4.26 2.32
C LEU A 49 8.70 4.40 3.57
N GLU A 50 9.88 3.77 3.60
CA GLU A 50 10.81 3.87 4.73
C GLU A 50 11.39 5.29 4.90
N GLU A 51 11.33 6.12 3.86
CA GLU A 51 11.78 7.51 3.84
C GLU A 51 10.60 8.48 4.06
N ALA A 52 9.37 7.97 4.20
CA ALA A 52 8.18 8.79 4.34
C ALA A 52 7.99 9.28 5.78
N LEU A 53 7.50 10.51 5.93
CA LEU A 53 7.08 11.05 7.22
C LEU A 53 5.70 10.51 7.60
N SER A 54 5.56 10.06 8.85
CA SER A 54 4.26 9.90 9.47
C SER A 54 3.59 11.26 9.67
N ILE A 55 2.26 11.25 9.86
CA ILE A 55 1.49 12.47 10.11
C ILE A 55 1.99 13.19 11.36
N ASN A 56 2.42 12.46 12.39
CA ASN A 56 2.91 13.06 13.63
C ASN A 56 4.27 13.72 13.42
N GLU A 57 5.21 13.05 12.76
CA GLU A 57 6.52 13.63 12.41
C GLU A 57 6.37 14.88 11.54
N PHE A 58 5.44 14.85 10.58
CA PHE A 58 5.10 16.02 9.77
C PHE A 58 4.61 17.18 10.65
N LYS A 59 3.67 16.93 11.57
CA LYS A 59 3.14 17.97 12.47
C LYS A 59 4.23 18.58 13.34
N GLU A 60 5.11 17.77 13.94
CA GLU A 60 6.19 18.28 14.77
C GLU A 60 7.20 19.11 13.96
N ARG A 61 7.53 18.68 12.72
CA ARG A 61 8.43 19.43 11.85
C ARG A 61 7.89 20.80 11.43
N TYR A 62 6.58 20.97 11.33
CA TYR A 62 5.93 22.20 10.85
C TYR A 62 5.27 23.05 11.94
N LYS A 63 5.39 22.66 13.23
CA LYS A 63 4.84 23.44 14.37
C LYS A 63 5.65 24.69 14.73
N ASN A 64 6.86 24.85 14.20
CA ASN A 64 7.68 26.06 14.35
C ASN A 64 7.85 26.78 13.01
N PRO A 65 6.88 27.61 12.58
CA PRO A 65 7.05 28.51 11.44
C PRO A 65 7.89 29.77 11.76
N GLU A 66 8.35 29.95 13.00
CA GLU A 66 9.25 31.04 13.40
C GLU A 66 10.70 30.65 13.15
N GLU A 67 11.12 30.62 11.89
CA GLU A 67 12.45 31.01 11.41
C GLU A 67 12.49 30.82 9.88
N GLU A 68 12.91 31.89 9.18
CA GLU A 68 13.16 31.99 7.74
C GLU A 68 11.97 32.36 6.82
N TRP A 69 11.56 33.65 6.93
CA TRP A 69 11.24 34.48 5.76
C TRP A 69 12.26 35.61 5.71
#